data_AF-A0A542Y3P1-F1
#
_entry.id   AF-A0A542Y3P1-F1
#
_cell.length_a   1.000
_cell.length_b   1.000
_cell.length_c   1.000
_cell.angle_alpha   90.00
_cell.angle_beta   90.00
_cell.angle_gamma   90.00
#
_symmetry.space_group_name_H-M   'P 1'
#
loop_
_entity.id
_entity.type
_entity.pdbx_description
1 polymer ?
#
loop_
_entity_poly.entity_id
_entity_poly.type
_entity_poly.pdbx_seq_one_letter_code
_entity_poly.pdbx_strand_id
1 'polypeptide(L)'
;MSASQFVRRALAPGRPERAVALAASLGAITLIDPAKLRAGELAAYRTTLAGITAADLATDLPPRTSPAARAAIATLGAGAVLGLSPLGEAFDAKLQRSLARRGVRRPRVALAIAGAALVLASELPGILAKRRASRTGLGTSPGAGLGTDLSTGPSSALGIGPAGDHTTLGDLPDGARALIAGMLEYSAEPSAGALAAQLGDARELVWQGVPGSYDVINIDVSDAHAAPRAVPHEQRFPVTAEFRDPDSGTNRLVRLFVEDGLLARLTLEDGTAGDATRGNTAGRTHRASAAGHWPGQWPSLAEVTFSLESDAPSDRRAAILARLQSRS
;
A
#
# COMPACT_ATOMS: atom_id res chain seq x y z
N MET A 1 32.10 18.41 -4.81
CA MET A 1 30.67 18.04 -4.95
C MET A 1 29.85 19.19 -4.37
N SER A 2 28.89 19.76 -5.12
CA SER A 2 28.14 20.94 -4.65
C SER A 2 27.17 20.58 -3.51
N ALA A 3 26.98 21.47 -2.53
CA ALA A 3 26.00 21.31 -1.46
C ALA A 3 24.58 21.03 -2.00
N SER A 4 24.22 21.62 -3.15
CA SER A 4 22.93 21.40 -3.80
C SER A 4 22.80 20.03 -4.47
N GLN A 5 23.91 19.37 -4.81
CA GLN A 5 23.92 17.99 -5.30
C GLN A 5 23.88 16.99 -4.14
N PHE A 6 24.56 17.28 -3.02
CA PHE A 6 24.49 16.46 -1.83
C PHE A 6 23.08 16.44 -1.25
N VAL A 7 22.43 17.59 -1.12
CA VAL A 7 21.05 17.69 -0.61
C VAL A 7 20.07 16.97 -1.54
N ARG A 8 20.16 17.15 -2.86
CA ARG A 8 19.33 16.42 -3.81
C ARG A 8 19.55 14.90 -3.75
N ARG A 9 20.79 14.47 -3.53
CA ARG A 9 21.14 13.05 -3.42
C ARG A 9 20.70 12.44 -2.07
N ALA A 10 20.80 13.20 -0.99
CA ALA A 10 20.41 12.78 0.36
C ALA A 10 18.88 12.76 0.54
N LEU A 11 18.14 13.57 -0.23
CA LEU A 11 16.68 13.62 -0.21
C LEU A 11 16.02 12.71 -1.26
N ALA A 12 16.80 11.96 -2.04
CA ALA A 12 16.24 11.03 -3.02
C ALA A 12 15.46 9.90 -2.31
N PRO A 13 14.20 9.62 -2.71
CA PRO A 13 13.39 8.57 -2.10
C PRO A 13 14.09 7.21 -2.13
N GLY A 14 13.93 6.43 -1.05
CA GLY A 14 14.39 5.05 -1.01
C GLY A 14 15.86 4.81 -0.68
N ARG A 15 16.64 5.84 -0.42
CA ARG A 15 18.04 5.69 -0.05
C ARG A 15 18.17 5.58 1.47
N PRO A 16 18.97 4.63 2.01
CA PRO A 16 19.20 4.56 3.46
C PRO A 16 19.80 5.87 4.00
N GLU A 17 20.51 6.63 3.17
CA GLU A 17 21.02 7.96 3.51
C GLU A 17 19.89 8.98 3.80
N ARG A 18 18.74 8.90 3.12
CA ARG A 18 17.56 9.74 3.40
C ARG A 18 16.99 9.40 4.77
N ALA A 19 16.80 8.11 5.06
CA ALA A 19 16.30 7.64 6.35
C ALA A 19 17.21 8.09 7.50
N VAL A 20 18.53 7.96 7.34
CA VAL A 20 19.51 8.43 8.33
C VAL A 20 19.48 9.94 8.48
N ALA A 21 19.41 10.70 7.37
CA ALA A 21 19.37 12.16 7.42
C ALA A 21 18.07 12.68 8.08
N LEU A 22 16.92 12.09 7.77
CA LEU A 22 15.63 12.40 8.40
C LEU A 22 15.63 12.03 9.87
N ALA A 23 16.08 10.82 10.23
CA ALA A 23 16.17 10.38 11.62
C ALA A 23 17.11 11.28 12.44
N ALA A 24 18.26 11.66 11.88
CA ALA A 24 19.20 12.58 12.52
C ALA A 24 18.60 13.99 12.67
N SER A 25 17.93 14.50 11.65
CA SER A 25 17.30 15.83 11.68
C SER A 25 16.17 15.89 12.69
N LEU A 26 15.26 14.92 12.67
CA LEU A 26 14.15 14.83 13.63
C LEU A 26 14.69 14.58 15.05
N GLY A 27 15.69 13.72 15.22
CA GLY A 27 16.39 13.53 16.49
C GLY A 27 16.99 14.83 17.02
N ALA A 28 17.68 15.60 16.18
CA ALA A 28 18.23 16.90 16.56
C ALA A 28 17.13 17.91 16.95
N ILE A 29 16.02 17.95 16.21
CA ILE A 29 14.88 18.82 16.51
C ILE A 29 14.24 18.46 17.86
N THR A 30 14.15 17.17 18.21
CA THR A 30 13.59 16.74 19.51
C THR A 30 14.48 17.07 20.72
N LEU A 31 15.76 17.37 20.51
CA LEU A 31 16.63 17.87 21.57
C LEU A 31 16.28 19.30 22.00
N ILE A 32 15.61 20.06 21.11
CA ILE A 32 15.15 21.42 21.41
C ILE A 32 13.96 21.33 22.38
N ASP A 33 14.01 22.12 23.44
CA ASP A 33 12.95 22.22 24.43
C ASP A 33 12.05 23.43 24.10
N PRO A 34 10.88 23.24 23.45
CA PRO A 34 10.01 24.35 23.05
C PRO A 34 9.54 25.19 24.23
N ALA A 35 9.46 24.63 25.44
CA ALA A 35 9.03 25.34 26.64
C ALA A 35 10.04 26.41 27.12
N LYS A 36 11.28 26.38 26.60
CA LYS A 36 12.34 27.34 26.94
C LYS A 36 12.57 28.38 25.85
N LEU A 37 11.89 28.26 24.71
CA LEU A 37 12.03 29.17 23.59
C LEU A 37 11.23 30.45 23.82
N ARG A 38 11.78 31.58 23.37
CA ARG A 38 11.05 32.86 23.28
C ARG A 38 9.98 32.77 22.18
N ALA A 39 8.98 33.65 22.20
CA ALA A 39 7.88 33.62 21.23
C ALA A 39 8.35 33.59 19.75
N GLY A 40 9.37 34.38 19.40
CA GLY A 40 9.94 34.37 18.05
C GLY A 40 10.70 33.09 17.70
N GLU A 41 11.45 32.53 18.64
CA GLU A 41 12.16 31.25 18.47
C GLU A 41 11.17 30.08 18.33
N LEU A 42 10.08 30.13 19.11
CA LEU A 42 9.01 29.15 19.05
C LEU A 42 8.27 29.20 17.72
N ALA A 43 8.00 30.41 17.19
CA ALA A 43 7.44 30.57 15.85
C ALA A 43 8.37 29.97 14.79
N ALA A 44 9.67 30.30 14.84
CA ALA A 44 10.66 29.75 13.91
C ALA A 44 10.76 28.22 13.98
N TYR A 45 10.72 27.65 15.19
CA TYR A 45 10.67 26.20 15.42
C TYR A 45 9.45 25.56 14.74
N ARG A 46 8.25 26.10 14.98
CA ARG A 46 6.99 25.58 14.39
C ARG A 46 6.98 25.68 12.86
N THR A 47 7.44 26.80 12.31
CA THR A 47 7.54 26.99 10.85
C THR A 47 8.54 26.02 10.23
N THR A 48 9.66 25.75 10.92
CA THR A 48 10.65 24.77 10.45
C THR A 48 10.07 23.37 10.38
N LEU A 49 9.39 22.92 11.44
CA LEU A 49 8.69 21.64 11.47
C LEU A 49 7.63 21.54 10.36
N ALA A 50 6.80 22.56 10.21
CA ALA A 50 5.78 22.60 9.16
C ALA A 50 6.40 22.54 7.76
N GLY A 51 7.51 23.24 7.53
CA GLY A 51 8.25 23.22 6.27
C GLY A 51 8.84 21.85 5.95
N ILE A 52 9.42 21.17 6.94
CA ILE A 52 9.94 19.80 6.78
C ILE A 52 8.79 18.85 6.41
N THR A 53 7.67 18.90 7.13
CA THR A 53 6.51 18.05 6.83
C THR A 53 5.92 18.32 5.45
N ALA A 54 5.80 19.59 5.05
CA ALA A 54 5.33 19.94 3.71
C ALA A 54 6.27 19.42 2.62
N ALA A 55 7.59 19.56 2.81
CA ALA A 55 8.58 19.05 1.87
C ALA A 55 8.50 17.52 1.75
N ASP A 56 8.41 16.81 2.89
CA ASP A 56 8.32 15.35 2.94
C ASP A 56 7.06 14.84 2.21
N LEU A 57 5.90 15.42 2.51
CA LEU A 57 4.66 15.12 1.80
C LEU A 57 4.74 15.44 0.31
N ALA A 58 5.35 16.56 -0.08
CA ALA A 58 5.50 16.92 -1.49
C ALA A 58 6.39 15.94 -2.27
N THR A 59 7.42 15.40 -1.61
CA THR A 59 8.36 14.43 -2.20
C THR A 59 7.81 13.02 -2.28
N ASP A 60 6.93 12.66 -1.35
CA ASP A 60 6.36 11.31 -1.32
C ASP A 60 5.19 11.15 -2.29
N LEU A 61 4.59 12.23 -2.80
CA LEU A 61 3.48 12.11 -3.76
C LEU A 61 3.88 11.47 -5.11
N PRO A 62 3.02 10.61 -5.69
CA PRO A 62 3.28 9.94 -6.97
C PRO A 62 3.72 10.91 -8.08
N PRO A 63 4.63 10.51 -9.00
CA PRO A 63 5.11 11.35 -10.12
C PRO A 63 4.00 12.05 -10.89
N ARG A 64 2.89 11.35 -11.14
CA ARG A 64 1.72 11.82 -11.89
C ARG A 64 0.86 12.86 -11.15
N THR A 65 1.14 13.14 -9.87
CA THR A 65 0.39 14.15 -9.10
C THR A 65 0.70 15.54 -9.66
N SER A 66 -0.35 16.27 -10.05
CA SER A 66 -0.21 17.62 -10.61
C SER A 66 0.50 18.57 -9.63
N PRO A 67 1.26 19.57 -10.12
CA PRO A 67 1.97 20.51 -9.25
C PRO A 67 1.03 21.23 -8.26
N ALA A 68 -0.19 21.56 -8.70
CA ALA A 68 -1.21 22.18 -7.86
C ALA A 68 -1.70 21.24 -6.73
N ALA A 69 -1.96 19.97 -7.04
CA ALA A 69 -2.36 18.99 -6.03
C ALA A 69 -1.24 18.73 -5.01
N ARG A 70 0.03 18.66 -5.47
CA ARG A 70 1.19 18.55 -4.57
C ARG A 70 1.29 19.74 -3.63
N ALA A 71 1.19 20.96 -4.16
CA ALA A 71 1.23 22.17 -3.36
C ALA A 71 0.08 22.22 -2.35
N ALA A 72 -1.13 21.81 -2.74
CA ALA A 72 -2.29 21.76 -1.86
C ALA A 72 -2.09 20.78 -0.70
N ILE A 73 -1.64 19.55 -0.98
CA ILE A 73 -1.39 18.53 0.05
C ILE A 73 -0.26 18.97 0.99
N ALA A 74 0.84 19.49 0.45
CA ALA A 74 1.96 19.98 1.24
C ALA A 74 1.53 21.14 2.17
N THR A 75 0.73 22.08 1.65
CA THR A 75 0.20 23.22 2.41
C THR A 75 -0.76 22.75 3.51
N LEU A 76 -1.63 21.78 3.22
CA LEU A 76 -2.53 21.18 4.20
C LEU A 76 -1.76 20.50 5.33
N GLY A 77 -0.71 19.74 5.01
CA GLY A 77 0.17 19.12 5.99
C GLY A 77 0.90 20.14 6.87
N ALA A 78 1.50 21.17 6.29
CA ALA A 78 2.10 22.27 7.05
C ALA A 78 1.09 22.98 7.96
N GLY A 79 -0.10 23.28 7.44
CA GLY A 79 -1.19 23.89 8.19
C GLY A 79 -1.61 23.04 9.39
N ALA A 80 -1.72 21.72 9.21
CA ALA A 80 -2.04 20.80 10.30
C ALA A 80 -0.96 20.82 11.39
N VAL A 81 0.33 20.82 11.02
CA VAL A 81 1.44 20.93 11.98
C VAL A 81 1.38 22.24 12.77
N LEU A 82 1.16 23.37 12.10
CA LEU A 82 1.04 24.67 12.76
C LEU A 82 -0.17 24.72 13.69
N GLY A 83 -1.33 24.25 13.23
CA GLY A 83 -2.57 24.25 14.00
C GLY A 83 -2.55 23.33 15.23
N LEU A 84 -1.88 22.17 15.11
CA LEU A 84 -1.77 21.19 16.20
C LEU A 84 -0.53 21.40 17.09
N SER A 85 0.36 22.32 16.74
CA SER A 85 1.60 22.57 17.48
C SER A 85 1.39 22.80 19.00
N PRO A 86 0.39 23.57 19.48
CA PRO A 86 0.22 23.78 20.92
C PRO A 86 -0.15 22.48 21.65
N LEU A 87 -0.95 21.62 21.02
CA LEU A 87 -1.33 20.31 21.57
C LEU A 87 -0.12 19.37 21.63
N GLY A 88 0.68 19.35 20.57
CA GLY A 88 1.92 18.58 20.51
C GLY A 88 2.93 19.00 21.58
N GLU A 89 3.10 20.30 21.79
CA GLU A 89 3.98 20.86 22.83
C GLU A 89 3.50 20.52 24.25
N ALA A 90 2.20 20.61 24.50
CA ALA A 90 1.62 20.22 25.79
C ALA A 90 1.82 18.72 26.08
N PHE A 91 1.66 17.89 25.05
CA PHE A 91 1.90 16.46 25.14
C PHE A 91 3.39 16.13 25.37
N ASP A 92 4.29 16.76 24.62
CA ASP A 92 5.74 16.64 24.82
C ASP A 92 6.13 17.03 26.26
N ALA A 93 5.67 18.18 26.75
CA ALA A 93 5.90 18.62 28.13
C ALA A 93 5.37 17.61 29.17
N LYS A 94 4.27 16.91 28.87
CA LYS A 94 3.73 15.84 29.74
C LYS A 94 4.63 14.61 29.71
N LEU A 95 5.11 14.19 28.54
CA LEU A 95 6.06 13.07 28.39
C LEU A 95 7.38 13.35 29.10
N GLN A 96 7.94 14.54 28.93
CA GLN A 96 9.14 15.03 29.60
C GLN A 96 9.05 14.88 31.13
N ARG A 97 7.98 15.43 31.70
CA ARG A 97 7.68 15.33 33.14
C ARG A 97 7.46 13.90 33.57
N SER A 98 6.83 13.08 32.73
CA SER A 98 6.65 11.65 33.02
C SER A 98 7.98 10.89 33.07
N LEU A 99 8.92 11.16 32.16
CA LEU A 99 10.23 10.53 32.14
C LEU A 99 11.11 11.02 33.30
N ALA A 100 11.08 12.31 33.60
CA ALA A 100 11.78 12.88 34.75
C ALA A 100 11.28 12.25 36.07
N ARG A 101 9.96 12.09 36.24
CA ARG A 101 9.37 11.40 37.41
C ARG A 101 9.77 9.93 37.52
N ARG A 102 10.12 9.28 36.40
CA ARG A 102 10.66 7.92 36.36
C ARG A 102 12.19 7.87 36.54
N GLY A 103 12.84 8.98 36.89
CA GLY A 103 14.27 9.03 37.18
C GLY A 103 15.17 9.14 35.93
N VAL A 104 14.62 9.39 34.75
CA VAL A 104 15.43 9.59 33.53
C VAL A 104 16.19 10.92 33.65
N ARG A 105 17.52 10.86 33.80
CA ARG A 105 18.39 12.04 34.00
C ARG A 105 18.41 13.00 32.82
N ARG A 106 18.17 12.51 31.59
CA ARG A 106 18.16 13.30 30.35
C ARG A 106 16.94 12.96 29.47
N PRO A 107 15.71 13.39 29.85
CA PRO A 107 14.47 13.02 29.14
C PRO A 107 14.50 13.36 27.64
N ARG A 108 15.04 14.53 27.26
CA ARG A 108 15.17 14.99 25.86
C ARG A 108 16.02 14.04 25.01
N VAL A 109 17.15 13.57 25.53
CA VAL A 109 18.02 12.62 24.82
C VAL A 109 17.32 11.27 24.64
N ALA A 110 16.61 10.80 25.67
CA ALA A 110 15.84 9.56 25.56
C ALA A 110 14.73 9.65 24.50
N LEU A 111 14.00 10.77 24.44
CA LEU A 111 12.99 11.02 23.41
C LEU A 111 13.60 11.13 22.01
N ALA A 112 14.76 11.79 21.88
CA ALA A 112 15.46 11.90 20.60
C ALA A 112 15.91 10.54 20.06
N ILE A 113 16.46 9.70 20.93
CA ILE A 113 16.85 8.33 20.57
C ILE A 113 15.62 7.51 20.18
N ALA A 114 14.54 7.59 20.97
CA ALA A 114 13.30 6.86 20.67
C ALA A 114 12.67 7.30 19.34
N GLY A 115 12.63 8.61 19.06
CA GLY A 115 12.12 9.16 17.81
C GLY A 115 12.97 8.74 16.61
N ALA A 116 14.30 8.86 16.71
CA ALA A 116 15.20 8.40 15.65
C ALA A 116 15.08 6.89 15.40
N ALA A 117 14.96 6.09 16.45
CA ALA A 117 14.76 4.64 16.34
C ALA A 117 13.43 4.31 15.66
N LEU A 118 12.35 5.04 15.95
CA LEU A 118 11.05 4.85 15.31
C LEU A 118 11.10 5.17 13.80
N VAL A 119 11.74 6.28 13.41
CA VAL A 119 11.93 6.66 12.00
C VAL A 119 12.79 5.63 11.26
N LEU A 120 13.87 5.15 11.88
CA LEU A 120 14.67 4.09 11.27
C LEU A 120 13.88 2.78 11.16
N ALA A 121 13.05 2.46 12.16
CA ALA A 121 12.23 1.25 12.17
C ALA A 121 11.15 1.26 11.08
N SER A 122 10.55 2.41 10.75
CA SER A 122 9.60 2.51 9.64
C SER A 122 10.25 2.27 8.27
N GLU A 123 11.55 2.50 8.16
CA GLU A 123 12.32 2.33 6.91
C GLU A 123 12.96 0.94 6.77
N LEU A 124 13.03 0.15 7.86
CA LEU A 124 13.58 -1.21 7.86
C LEU A 124 12.97 -2.14 6.80
N PRO A 125 11.64 -2.16 6.57
CA PRO A 125 11.04 -3.01 5.56
C PRO A 125 11.64 -2.78 4.16
N GLY A 126 11.84 -1.51 3.77
CA GLY A 126 12.41 -1.15 2.47
C GLY A 126 13.89 -1.51 2.33
N ILE A 127 14.66 -1.41 3.42
CA ILE A 127 16.09 -1.79 3.43
C ILE A 127 16.23 -3.31 3.33
N LEU A 128 15.39 -4.07 4.03
CA LEU A 128 15.39 -5.53 4.02
C LEU A 128 14.94 -6.09 2.67
N ALA A 129 13.93 -5.49 2.04
CA ALA A 129 13.47 -5.85 0.69
C ALA A 129 14.59 -5.73 -0.35
N LYS A 130 15.33 -4.61 -0.35
CA LYS A 130 16.44 -4.37 -1.30
C LYS A 130 17.59 -5.37 -1.15
N ARG A 131 17.97 -5.72 0.09
CA ARG A 131 19.05 -6.71 0.32
C ARG A 131 18.67 -8.11 -0.19
N ARG A 132 17.38 -8.46 -0.17
CA ARG A 132 16.89 -9.74 -0.69
C ARG A 132 16.93 -9.75 -2.22
N ALA A 133 16.43 -8.69 -2.88
CA ALA A 133 16.48 -8.54 -4.32
C ALA A 133 17.92 -8.57 -4.88
N SER A 134 18.87 -7.89 -4.23
CA SER A 134 20.29 -7.91 -4.65
C SER A 134 20.98 -9.26 -4.44
N ARG A 135 20.46 -10.13 -3.57
CA ARG A 135 21.01 -11.48 -3.35
C ARG A 135 20.43 -12.49 -4.33
N THR A 136 19.23 -12.24 -4.86
CA THR A 136 18.57 -13.08 -5.87
C THR A 136 18.95 -12.69 -7.31
N GLY A 137 19.38 -11.44 -7.55
CA GLY A 137 19.67 -10.89 -8.89
C GLY A 137 21.08 -11.12 -9.45
N LEU A 138 21.73 -12.26 -9.20
CA LEU A 138 22.97 -12.65 -9.88
C LEU A 138 22.61 -13.48 -11.13
N GLY A 139 22.13 -12.81 -12.17
CA GLY A 139 21.85 -13.41 -13.47
C GLY A 139 21.18 -12.45 -14.45
N THR A 140 21.94 -12.00 -15.46
CA THR A 140 21.53 -11.48 -16.80
C THR A 140 20.76 -10.15 -16.94
N SER A 141 21.46 -9.13 -17.48
CA SER A 141 20.96 -7.91 -18.18
C SER A 141 20.57 -8.21 -19.66
N PRO A 142 20.22 -7.27 -20.61
CA PRO A 142 20.15 -5.78 -20.58
C PRO A 142 19.02 -5.07 -21.44
N GLY A 143 18.93 -3.72 -21.36
CA GLY A 143 18.33 -2.79 -22.37
C GLY A 143 17.03 -2.09 -21.90
N ALA A 144 16.79 -0.76 -21.84
CA ALA A 144 17.13 0.47 -22.57
C ALA A 144 15.93 1.04 -23.41
N GLY A 145 15.46 2.24 -23.05
CA GLY A 145 14.59 3.15 -23.85
C GLY A 145 13.26 3.53 -23.15
N LEU A 146 12.96 4.74 -22.64
CA LEU A 146 12.76 6.12 -23.16
C LEU A 146 11.40 6.41 -23.85
N GLY A 147 10.57 7.25 -23.21
CA GLY A 147 9.39 8.03 -23.71
C GLY A 147 8.21 8.05 -22.70
N THR A 148 7.78 9.12 -22.00
CA THR A 148 7.00 10.36 -22.37
C THR A 148 5.75 10.07 -23.21
N ASP A 149 4.48 10.42 -22.92
CA ASP A 149 3.84 11.39 -22.01
C ASP A 149 2.29 11.17 -21.94
N LEU A 150 1.66 11.62 -20.85
CA LEU A 150 0.29 12.16 -20.61
C LEU A 150 -1.03 11.51 -21.16
N SER A 151 -1.93 11.11 -20.23
CA SER A 151 -3.30 11.69 -20.05
C SER A 151 -4.00 11.11 -18.80
N THR A 152 -4.89 11.89 -18.17
CA THR A 152 -5.43 11.73 -16.81
C THR A 152 -6.96 11.61 -16.82
N GLY A 153 -7.52 10.75 -15.96
CA GLY A 153 -8.91 10.78 -15.49
C GLY A 153 -8.95 10.62 -13.96
N PRO A 154 -9.87 11.26 -13.21
CA PRO A 154 -9.80 11.35 -11.75
C PRO A 154 -10.80 10.41 -11.07
N SER A 155 -10.39 9.66 -10.03
CA SER A 155 -11.23 9.38 -8.84
C SER A 155 -10.51 8.59 -7.74
N SER A 156 -10.83 8.96 -6.49
CA SER A 156 -10.76 8.21 -5.23
C SER A 156 -9.36 7.89 -4.65
N ALA A 157 -8.80 8.70 -3.74
CA ALA A 157 -9.18 8.94 -2.33
C ALA A 157 -8.70 7.86 -1.34
N LEU A 158 -7.76 8.27 -0.47
CA LEU A 158 -7.30 7.64 0.79
C LEU A 158 -6.43 6.38 0.69
N GLY A 159 -5.24 6.52 0.09
CA GLY A 159 -4.13 5.59 0.32
C GLY A 159 -3.20 6.10 1.42
N ILE A 160 -3.35 5.59 2.65
CA ILE A 160 -2.33 5.74 3.71
C ILE A 160 -1.25 4.68 3.45
N GLY A 161 -0.15 5.10 2.82
CA GLY A 161 1.07 4.30 2.66
C GLY A 161 2.26 5.23 2.43
N PRO A 162 3.44 4.97 3.01
CA PRO A 162 4.61 5.81 2.82
C PRO A 162 5.07 5.67 1.38
N ALA A 163 5.06 6.78 0.65
CA ALA A 163 5.21 6.79 -0.78
C ALA A 163 6.66 7.09 -1.16
N GLY A 164 7.37 6.03 -1.55
CA GLY A 164 8.58 6.12 -2.33
C GLY A 164 8.31 5.46 -3.66
N ASP A 165 8.48 6.21 -4.74
CA ASP A 165 8.40 5.76 -6.14
C ASP A 165 9.39 4.62 -6.40
N HIS A 166 8.98 3.41 -6.05
CA HIS A 166 9.67 2.14 -6.23
C HIS A 166 8.75 1.11 -6.87
N THR A 167 7.70 1.58 -7.54
CA THR A 167 6.83 0.73 -8.33
C THR A 167 7.53 0.49 -9.65
N THR A 168 8.24 -0.62 -9.74
CA THR A 168 8.80 -1.08 -11.01
C THR A 168 7.76 -1.92 -11.72
N LEU A 169 7.63 -1.76 -13.04
CA LEU A 169 6.87 -2.71 -13.84
C LEU A 169 7.67 -4.01 -13.91
N GLY A 170 7.11 -5.07 -13.33
CA GLY A 170 7.59 -6.43 -13.45
C GLY A 170 6.66 -7.26 -14.33
N ASP A 171 7.13 -8.43 -14.74
CA ASP A 171 6.26 -9.37 -15.43
C ASP A 171 5.18 -9.88 -14.47
N LEU A 172 3.93 -9.90 -14.95
CA LEU A 172 2.83 -10.49 -14.20
C LEU A 172 3.11 -11.99 -14.04
N PRO A 173 3.13 -12.54 -12.81
CA PRO A 173 3.45 -13.95 -12.58
C PRO A 173 2.58 -14.89 -13.41
N ASP A 174 3.18 -15.94 -13.98
CA ASP A 174 2.48 -16.85 -14.89
C ASP A 174 1.24 -17.49 -14.26
N GLY A 175 1.28 -17.80 -12.96
CA GLY A 175 0.13 -18.33 -12.24
C GLY A 175 -0.98 -17.29 -12.02
N ALA A 176 -0.64 -16.02 -11.76
CA ALA A 176 -1.63 -14.94 -11.70
C ALA A 176 -2.28 -14.73 -13.07
N ARG A 177 -1.48 -14.74 -14.13
CA ARG A 177 -1.94 -14.65 -15.52
C ARG A 177 -2.87 -15.81 -15.88
N ALA A 178 -2.52 -17.04 -15.52
CA ALA A 178 -3.35 -18.22 -15.73
C ALA A 178 -4.67 -18.16 -14.96
N LEU A 179 -4.65 -17.72 -13.69
CA LEU A 179 -5.86 -17.53 -12.90
C LEU A 179 -6.78 -16.49 -13.52
N ILE A 180 -6.25 -15.32 -13.90
CA ILE A 180 -7.03 -14.28 -14.57
C ILE A 180 -7.63 -14.82 -15.87
N ALA A 181 -6.85 -15.51 -16.69
CA ALA A 181 -7.36 -16.13 -17.92
C ALA A 181 -8.51 -17.11 -17.63
N GLY A 182 -8.37 -17.99 -16.64
CA GLY A 182 -9.42 -18.93 -16.24
C GLY A 182 -10.68 -18.22 -15.71
N MET A 183 -10.53 -17.15 -14.93
CA MET A 183 -11.66 -16.34 -14.47
C MET A 183 -12.41 -15.69 -15.63
N LEU A 184 -11.68 -15.14 -16.61
CA LEU A 184 -12.26 -14.50 -17.79
C LEU A 184 -12.93 -15.52 -18.72
N GLU A 185 -12.33 -16.70 -18.92
CA GLU A 185 -12.89 -17.78 -19.75
C GLU A 185 -14.14 -18.41 -19.14
N TYR A 186 -14.19 -18.55 -17.81
CA TYR A 186 -15.36 -19.08 -17.10
C TYR A 186 -16.60 -18.17 -17.22
N SER A 187 -16.39 -16.87 -17.44
CA SER A 187 -17.46 -15.89 -17.56
C SER A 187 -17.97 -15.75 -18.99
N ALA A 188 -19.29 -15.74 -19.16
CA ALA A 188 -19.93 -15.38 -20.44
C ALA A 188 -20.13 -13.86 -20.60
N GLU A 189 -19.60 -13.04 -19.67
CA GLU A 189 -19.77 -11.58 -19.70
C GLU A 189 -19.14 -10.95 -20.94
N PRO A 190 -19.83 -9.99 -21.61
CA PRO A 190 -19.28 -9.30 -22.78
C PRO A 190 -17.93 -8.62 -22.52
N SER A 191 -17.66 -8.18 -21.28
CA SER A 191 -16.39 -7.56 -20.91
C SER A 191 -15.20 -8.53 -20.89
N ALA A 192 -15.44 -9.84 -20.80
CA ALA A 192 -14.37 -10.84 -20.66
C ALA A 192 -13.40 -10.82 -21.86
N GLY A 193 -13.92 -10.68 -23.08
CA GLY A 193 -13.09 -10.62 -24.30
C GLY A 193 -12.17 -9.39 -24.34
N ALA A 194 -12.65 -8.23 -23.90
CA ALA A 194 -11.84 -7.01 -23.83
C ALA A 194 -10.71 -7.15 -22.80
N LEU A 195 -11.01 -7.68 -21.61
CA LEU A 195 -10.01 -7.92 -20.56
C LEU A 195 -9.00 -9.00 -20.95
N ALA A 196 -9.42 -10.04 -21.67
CA ALA A 196 -8.54 -11.10 -22.14
C ALA A 196 -7.50 -10.57 -23.15
N ALA A 197 -7.90 -9.63 -24.02
CA ALA A 197 -7.00 -8.98 -24.96
C ALA A 197 -5.92 -8.13 -24.25
N GLN A 198 -6.23 -7.56 -23.09
CA GLN A 198 -5.27 -6.77 -22.28
C GLN A 198 -4.21 -7.63 -21.61
N LEU A 199 -4.49 -8.92 -21.37
CA LEU A 199 -3.66 -9.77 -20.53
C LEU A 199 -2.22 -9.89 -21.09
N GLY A 200 -2.03 -9.86 -22.41
CA GLY A 200 -0.69 -9.88 -23.04
C GLY A 200 0.21 -8.72 -22.58
N ASP A 201 -0.37 -7.53 -22.43
CA ASP A 201 0.34 -6.29 -22.07
C ASP A 201 0.29 -5.99 -20.57
N ALA A 202 -0.45 -6.79 -19.80
CA ALA A 202 -0.54 -6.69 -18.36
C ALA A 202 0.83 -6.98 -17.71
N ARG A 203 1.21 -6.09 -16.81
CA ARG A 203 2.43 -6.12 -16.00
C ARG A 203 2.08 -5.90 -14.55
N GLU A 204 2.87 -6.46 -13.65
CA GLU A 204 2.71 -6.21 -12.23
C GLU A 204 3.36 -4.88 -11.85
N LEU A 205 2.64 -4.08 -11.08
CA LEU A 205 3.18 -2.94 -10.36
C LEU A 205 3.88 -3.44 -9.09
N VAL A 206 5.16 -3.76 -9.25
CA VAL A 206 5.98 -4.37 -8.21
C VAL A 206 6.42 -3.30 -7.21
N TRP A 207 5.87 -3.37 -5.99
CA TRP A 207 6.27 -2.46 -4.92
C TRP A 207 7.64 -2.86 -4.34
N GLN A 208 8.62 -1.95 -4.42
CA GLN A 208 9.98 -2.16 -3.90
C GLN A 208 10.73 -3.35 -4.54
N GLY A 209 10.40 -3.72 -5.77
CA GLY A 209 11.04 -4.83 -6.49
C GLY A 209 10.67 -6.22 -5.93
N VAL A 210 9.64 -6.32 -5.08
CA VAL A 210 9.12 -7.59 -4.57
C VAL A 210 7.79 -7.92 -5.28
N PRO A 211 7.74 -8.93 -6.16
CA PRO A 211 6.51 -9.36 -6.81
C PRO A 211 5.55 -9.97 -5.79
N GLY A 212 4.24 -9.87 -6.05
CA GLY A 212 3.17 -10.35 -5.18
C GLY A 212 3.24 -9.73 -3.79
N SER A 213 3.47 -8.42 -3.69
CA SER A 213 3.59 -7.78 -2.38
C SER A 213 2.22 -7.77 -1.69
N TYR A 214 2.11 -8.54 -0.61
CA TYR A 214 0.89 -8.73 0.20
C TYR A 214 -0.18 -9.60 -0.48
N ASP A 215 -1.42 -9.45 -0.06
CA ASP A 215 -2.64 -10.10 -0.53
C ASP A 215 -3.17 -9.46 -1.82
N VAL A 216 -2.36 -8.64 -2.50
CA VAL A 216 -2.76 -7.84 -3.64
C VAL A 216 -1.67 -7.86 -4.72
N ILE A 217 -2.06 -8.07 -5.98
CA ILE A 217 -1.25 -7.79 -7.17
C ILE A 217 -1.90 -6.61 -7.88
N ASN A 218 -1.18 -5.50 -7.97
CA ASN A 218 -1.61 -4.35 -8.77
C ASN A 218 -1.11 -4.57 -10.21
N ILE A 219 -1.99 -4.33 -11.18
CA ILE A 219 -1.76 -4.61 -12.59
C ILE A 219 -1.76 -3.28 -13.33
N ASP A 220 -0.78 -3.11 -14.23
CA ASP A 220 -0.72 -2.01 -15.19
C ASP A 220 -0.69 -2.60 -16.61
N VAL A 221 -1.47 -2.02 -17.52
CA VAL A 221 -1.53 -2.46 -18.91
C VAL A 221 -0.70 -1.48 -19.74
N SER A 222 0.46 -1.94 -20.24
CA SER A 222 1.48 -1.07 -20.86
C SER A 222 0.94 -0.21 -22.02
N ASP A 223 0.01 -0.73 -22.82
CA ASP A 223 -0.65 -0.02 -23.92
C ASP A 223 -2.14 0.24 -23.63
N ALA A 224 -2.42 0.78 -22.45
CA ALA A 224 -3.77 1.12 -21.98
C ALA A 224 -4.58 2.02 -22.95
N HIS A 225 -3.92 2.74 -23.85
CA HIS A 225 -4.60 3.64 -24.80
C HIS A 225 -5.14 2.90 -26.02
N ALA A 226 -4.43 1.89 -26.54
CA ALA A 226 -4.89 1.07 -27.65
C ALA A 226 -5.74 -0.13 -27.20
N ALA A 227 -5.63 -0.52 -25.92
CA ALA A 227 -6.34 -1.66 -25.37
C ALA A 227 -7.88 -1.48 -25.38
N PRO A 228 -8.65 -2.53 -25.74
CA PRO A 228 -10.10 -2.51 -25.65
C PRO A 228 -10.54 -2.41 -24.20
N ARG A 229 -11.47 -1.51 -23.88
CA ARG A 229 -11.93 -1.28 -22.50
C ARG A 229 -13.18 -2.09 -22.18
N ALA A 230 -13.20 -2.73 -21.02
CA ALA A 230 -14.38 -3.37 -20.47
C ALA A 230 -15.43 -2.33 -20.07
N VAL A 231 -16.71 -2.69 -20.21
CA VAL A 231 -17.86 -1.94 -19.71
C VAL A 231 -18.64 -2.86 -18.76
N PRO A 232 -18.95 -2.42 -17.53
CA PRO A 232 -18.62 -1.12 -16.94
C PRO A 232 -17.11 -0.95 -16.64
N HIS A 233 -16.66 0.31 -16.62
CA HIS A 233 -15.25 0.66 -16.45
C HIS A 233 -14.75 0.45 -15.01
N GLU A 234 -15.63 0.58 -14.02
CA GLU A 234 -15.33 0.39 -12.60
C GLU A 234 -16.18 -0.77 -12.09
N GLN A 235 -15.58 -1.93 -11.87
CA GLN A 235 -16.28 -3.07 -11.31
C GLN A 235 -15.34 -4.11 -10.72
N ARG A 236 -15.88 -4.90 -9.80
CA ARG A 236 -15.31 -6.20 -9.48
C ARG A 236 -15.83 -7.20 -10.50
N PHE A 237 -14.93 -7.96 -11.12
CA PHE A 237 -15.31 -8.98 -12.09
C PHE A 237 -16.11 -10.08 -11.37
N PRO A 238 -17.23 -10.57 -11.94
CA PRO A 238 -18.20 -11.40 -11.22
C PRO A 238 -17.76 -12.86 -11.05
N VAL A 239 -16.50 -13.19 -11.35
CA VAL A 239 -15.96 -14.53 -11.11
C VAL A 239 -15.03 -14.48 -9.91
N THR A 240 -15.18 -15.46 -9.05
CA THR A 240 -14.30 -15.74 -7.93
C THR A 240 -13.56 -17.03 -8.20
N ALA A 241 -12.26 -17.06 -7.88
CA ALA A 241 -11.45 -18.26 -7.98
C ALA A 241 -11.07 -18.75 -6.58
N GLU A 242 -11.48 -19.96 -6.22
CA GLU A 242 -11.19 -20.57 -4.93
C GLU A 242 -10.20 -21.71 -5.08
N PHE A 243 -9.20 -21.78 -4.20
CA PHE A 243 -8.27 -22.89 -4.17
C PHE A 243 -7.75 -23.14 -2.76
N ARG A 244 -7.16 -24.30 -2.55
CA ARG A 244 -6.48 -24.61 -1.30
C ARG A 244 -5.01 -24.25 -1.43
N ASP A 245 -4.53 -23.33 -0.61
CA ASP A 245 -3.13 -22.92 -0.58
C ASP A 245 -2.24 -24.14 -0.26
N PRO A 246 -1.30 -24.52 -1.13
CA PRO A 246 -0.48 -25.72 -0.93
C PRO A 246 0.45 -25.59 0.27
N ASP A 247 0.87 -24.37 0.62
CA ASP A 247 1.82 -24.12 1.70
C ASP A 247 1.11 -24.12 3.07
N SER A 248 -0.09 -23.53 3.15
CA SER A 248 -0.82 -23.34 4.41
C SER A 248 -1.99 -24.33 4.60
N GLY A 249 -2.46 -24.95 3.53
CA GLY A 249 -3.64 -25.82 3.51
C GLY A 249 -4.96 -25.10 3.74
N THR A 250 -4.99 -23.76 3.79
CA THR A 250 -6.21 -22.97 3.97
C THR A 250 -6.88 -22.70 2.64
N ASN A 251 -8.21 -22.62 2.63
CA ASN A 251 -8.93 -22.16 1.44
C ASN A 251 -8.70 -20.67 1.24
N ARG A 252 -8.40 -20.28 0.01
CA ARG A 252 -8.16 -18.90 -0.43
C ARG A 252 -9.13 -18.55 -1.53
N LEU A 253 -9.48 -17.28 -1.59
CA LEU A 253 -10.43 -16.74 -2.53
C LEU A 253 -9.76 -15.60 -3.29
N VAL A 254 -9.78 -15.67 -4.61
CA VAL A 254 -9.17 -14.67 -5.50
C VAL A 254 -10.24 -13.88 -6.22
N ARG A 255 -10.06 -12.55 -6.25
CA ARG A 255 -10.97 -11.61 -6.90
C ARG A 255 -10.22 -10.70 -7.84
N LEU A 256 -10.85 -10.41 -8.98
CA LEU A 256 -10.33 -9.51 -10.00
C LEU A 256 -11.11 -8.20 -9.99
N PHE A 257 -10.41 -7.08 -10.00
CA PHE A 257 -10.96 -5.74 -10.11
C PHE A 257 -10.55 -5.09 -11.43
N VAL A 258 -11.51 -4.35 -11.97
CA VAL A 258 -11.41 -3.57 -13.20
C VAL A 258 -11.56 -2.10 -12.82
N GLU A 259 -10.58 -1.29 -13.21
CA GLU A 259 -10.57 0.18 -13.03
C GLU A 259 -10.35 0.81 -14.43
N ASP A 260 -11.09 1.87 -14.76
CA ASP A 260 -11.12 2.50 -16.09
C ASP A 260 -11.34 1.52 -17.29
N GLY A 261 -11.95 0.37 -17.04
CA GLY A 261 -12.16 -0.70 -18.03
C GLY A 261 -10.92 -1.53 -18.33
N LEU A 262 -9.89 -1.43 -17.49
CA LEU A 262 -8.63 -2.17 -17.59
C LEU A 262 -8.45 -3.16 -16.43
N LEU A 263 -7.66 -4.21 -16.63
CA LEU A 263 -7.16 -5.06 -15.56
C LEU A 263 -6.36 -4.20 -14.57
N ALA A 264 -6.83 -4.11 -13.32
CA ALA A 264 -6.26 -3.20 -12.34
C ALA A 264 -5.69 -3.89 -11.11
N ARG A 265 -6.41 -4.89 -10.57
CA ARG A 265 -6.00 -5.52 -9.31
C ARG A 265 -6.50 -6.95 -9.17
N LEU A 266 -5.65 -7.83 -8.68
CA LEU A 266 -6.00 -9.17 -8.21
C LEU A 266 -5.83 -9.20 -6.69
N THR A 267 -6.84 -9.62 -5.93
CA THR A 267 -6.76 -9.71 -4.46
C THR A 267 -6.93 -11.15 -3.99
N LEU A 268 -6.29 -11.48 -2.87
CA LEU A 268 -6.30 -12.79 -2.22
C LEU A 268 -6.93 -12.65 -0.83
N GLU A 269 -8.07 -13.28 -0.61
CA GLU A 269 -8.79 -13.27 0.65
C GLU A 269 -8.70 -14.65 1.31
N ASP A 270 -8.76 -14.68 2.65
CA ASP A 270 -9.02 -15.93 3.36
C ASP A 270 -10.43 -16.40 3.05
N GLY A 271 -10.55 -17.58 2.45
CA GLY A 271 -11.85 -18.21 2.25
C GLY A 271 -12.44 -18.49 3.62
N THR A 272 -13.54 -17.83 3.97
CA THR A 272 -14.29 -18.22 5.17
C THR A 272 -14.71 -19.66 4.97
N ALA A 273 -14.15 -20.58 5.76
CA ALA A 273 -14.61 -21.96 5.81
C ALA A 273 -16.12 -21.91 6.03
N GLY A 274 -16.87 -22.15 4.97
CA GLY A 274 -18.33 -22.15 4.98
C GLY A 274 -18.86 -23.36 5.72
N ASP A 275 -18.49 -23.54 6.99
CA ASP A 275 -19.25 -24.22 8.02
C ASP A 275 -18.58 -24.04 9.39
N ALA A 276 -18.96 -22.99 10.13
CA ALA A 276 -18.74 -22.91 11.56
C ALA A 276 -20.06 -22.57 12.25
N THR A 277 -21.03 -23.45 12.06
CA THR A 277 -22.11 -23.61 13.02
C THR A 277 -21.48 -23.94 14.38
N ARG A 278 -21.61 -23.01 15.34
CA ARG A 278 -21.34 -23.12 16.79
C ARG A 278 -19.87 -23.25 17.24
N GLY A 279 -19.43 -22.22 17.97
CA GLY A 279 -18.57 -22.44 19.15
C GLY A 279 -17.39 -21.48 19.31
N ASN A 280 -17.57 -20.49 20.18
CA ASN A 280 -16.54 -19.90 21.05
C ASN A 280 -15.49 -18.94 20.44
N THR A 281 -15.86 -17.66 20.37
CA THR A 281 -14.94 -16.53 20.19
C THR A 281 -14.36 -16.09 21.53
N ALA A 282 -13.46 -16.88 22.11
CA ALA A 282 -12.62 -16.45 23.21
C ALA A 282 -11.25 -17.14 23.11
N GLY A 283 -10.22 -16.40 22.67
CA GLY A 283 -8.83 -16.86 22.77
C GLY A 283 -8.05 -17.03 21.46
N ARG A 284 -8.49 -16.49 20.32
CA ARG A 284 -7.62 -16.41 19.13
C ARG A 284 -6.65 -15.23 19.31
N THR A 285 -5.54 -15.50 19.97
CA THR A 285 -4.37 -14.61 19.98
C THR A 285 -3.92 -14.38 18.53
N HIS A 286 -3.58 -13.12 18.23
CA HIS A 286 -2.97 -12.67 16.98
C HIS A 286 -1.66 -13.42 16.70
N ARG A 287 -1.75 -14.66 16.23
CA ARG A 287 -0.69 -15.24 15.42
C ARG A 287 -0.76 -14.44 14.13
N ALA A 288 0.15 -13.47 14.00
CA ALA A 288 0.39 -12.74 12.76
C ALA A 288 0.63 -13.78 11.67
N SER A 289 -0.42 -14.17 10.98
CA SER A 289 -0.37 -15.21 9.99
C SER A 289 0.37 -14.63 8.80
N ALA A 290 1.26 -15.43 8.24
CA ALA A 290 1.70 -15.32 6.85
C ALA A 290 0.52 -15.46 5.85
N ALA A 291 -0.72 -15.21 6.27
CA ALA A 291 -1.95 -15.35 5.50
C ALA A 291 -2.12 -14.21 4.48
N GLY A 292 -1.39 -13.11 4.58
CA GLY A 292 -1.48 -12.03 3.61
C GLY A 292 -0.48 -12.15 2.46
N HIS A 293 0.02 -13.34 2.11
CA HIS A 293 0.99 -13.49 1.03
C HIS A 293 0.45 -14.45 -0.03
N TRP A 294 0.75 -14.14 -1.29
CA TRP A 294 0.57 -15.08 -2.40
C TRP A 294 1.36 -16.37 -2.15
N PRO A 295 0.84 -17.53 -2.58
CA PRO A 295 1.48 -18.80 -2.34
C PRO A 295 2.83 -18.86 -3.05
N GLY A 296 3.80 -19.57 -2.47
CA GLY A 296 5.11 -19.77 -3.12
C GLY A 296 5.00 -20.61 -4.40
N GLN A 297 3.95 -21.42 -4.47
CA GLN A 297 3.56 -22.20 -5.62
C GLN A 297 2.11 -21.88 -6.01
N TRP A 298 1.90 -21.44 -7.25
CA TRP A 298 0.57 -21.17 -7.78
C TRP A 298 -0.23 -22.48 -7.94
N PRO A 299 -1.55 -22.47 -7.67
CA PRO A 299 -2.40 -23.64 -7.91
C PRO A 299 -2.46 -23.95 -9.40
N SER A 300 -2.56 -25.23 -9.75
CA SER A 300 -2.93 -25.61 -11.10
C SER A 300 -4.40 -25.26 -11.36
N LEU A 301 -4.77 -24.97 -12.61
CA LEU A 301 -6.17 -24.64 -12.94
C LEU A 301 -7.15 -25.77 -12.59
N ALA A 302 -6.68 -27.03 -12.51
CA ALA A 302 -7.49 -28.17 -12.09
C ALA A 302 -7.80 -28.18 -10.58
N GLU A 303 -7.02 -27.45 -9.77
CA GLU A 303 -7.20 -27.31 -8.31
C GLU A 303 -8.02 -26.05 -7.97
N VAL A 304 -8.34 -25.22 -8.97
CA VAL A 304 -9.08 -23.98 -8.81
C VAL A 304 -10.55 -24.23 -9.12
N THR A 305 -11.41 -23.84 -8.20
CA THR A 305 -12.86 -23.83 -8.41
C THR A 305 -13.29 -22.41 -8.73
N PHE A 306 -13.83 -22.20 -9.93
CA PHE A 306 -14.42 -20.92 -10.32
C PHE A 306 -15.91 -20.89 -9.97
N SER A 307 -16.36 -19.79 -9.40
CA SER A 307 -17.77 -19.55 -9.09
C SER A 307 -18.18 -18.17 -9.59
N LEU A 308 -19.38 -18.07 -10.16
CA LEU A 308 -20.00 -16.77 -10.40
C LEU A 308 -20.48 -16.24 -9.07
N GLU A 309 -20.09 -15.02 -8.75
CA GLU A 309 -20.73 -14.26 -7.69
C GLU A 309 -22.13 -13.92 -8.17
N SER A 310 -23.07 -14.80 -7.84
CA SER A 310 -24.44 -14.62 -8.26
C SER A 310 -24.95 -13.32 -7.68
N ASP A 311 -25.26 -12.37 -8.56
CA ASP A 311 -26.07 -11.19 -8.29
C ASP A 311 -27.52 -11.55 -7.93
N ALA A 312 -27.81 -12.83 -7.64
CA ALA A 312 -28.99 -13.17 -6.87
C ALA A 312 -28.94 -12.26 -5.65
N PRO A 313 -29.86 -11.28 -5.55
CA PRO A 313 -29.97 -10.54 -4.32
C PRO A 313 -30.11 -11.64 -3.29
N SER A 314 -29.35 -11.55 -2.19
CA SER A 314 -29.77 -12.24 -0.98
C SER A 314 -31.09 -11.60 -0.59
N ASP A 315 -32.14 -11.93 -1.34
CA ASP A 315 -33.47 -11.46 -1.14
C ASP A 315 -33.93 -12.23 0.07
N ARG A 316 -33.49 -11.73 1.23
CA ARG A 316 -33.91 -12.20 2.53
C ARG A 316 -35.43 -12.24 2.55
N ARG A 317 -36.14 -11.40 1.78
CA ARG A 317 -37.58 -11.51 1.61
C ARG A 317 -38.01 -12.75 0.84
N ALA A 318 -37.42 -13.09 -0.32
CA ALA A 318 -37.75 -14.34 -1.02
C ALA A 318 -37.44 -15.58 -0.17
N ALA A 319 -36.31 -15.60 0.54
CA ALA A 319 -35.96 -16.69 1.45
C ALA A 319 -36.88 -16.76 2.71
N ILE A 320 -37.34 -15.61 3.22
CA ILE A 320 -38.32 -15.53 4.30
C ILE A 320 -39.71 -15.98 3.80
N LEU A 321 -40.12 -15.58 2.60
CA LEU A 321 -41.41 -15.94 2.01
C LEU A 321 -41.48 -17.43 1.68
N ALA A 322 -40.41 -18.02 1.15
CA ALA A 322 -40.32 -19.47 0.93
C ALA A 322 -40.41 -20.26 2.25
N ARG A 323 -39.79 -19.77 3.34
CA ARG A 323 -39.90 -20.38 4.68
C ARG A 323 -41.29 -20.23 5.32
N LEU A 324 -42.03 -19.16 4.98
CA LEU A 324 -43.39 -18.97 5.45
C LEU A 324 -44.39 -19.86 4.69
N GLN A 325 -44.18 -20.07 3.39
CA GLN A 325 -45.01 -20.95 2.57
C GLN A 325 -44.81 -22.44 2.86
N SER A 326 -43.63 -22.86 3.36
CA SER A 326 -43.39 -24.26 3.74
C SER A 326 -43.93 -24.65 5.13
N ARG A 327 -44.63 -23.73 5.82
CA ARG A 327 -45.19 -23.94 7.18
C ARG A 327 -46.72 -23.95 7.22
N SER A 328 -47.39 -23.75 6.09
CA SER A 328 -48.84 -23.95 5.90
C SER A 328 -49.10 -25.31 5.26
#